data_AF-A0AAV0V332-F1
#
_entry.id   AF-A0AAV0V332-F1
#
_cell.length_a   1.000
_cell.length_b   1.000
_cell.length_c   1.000
_cell.angle_alpha   90.00
_cell.angle_beta   90.00
_cell.angle_gamma   90.00
#
_symmetry.space_group_name_H-M   'P 1'
#
loop_
_entity.id
_entity.type
_entity.pdbx_description
1 polymer ?
#
loop_
_entity_poly.entity_id
_entity_poly.type
_entity_poly.pdbx_seq_one_letter_code
_entity_poly.pdbx_strand_id
1 'polypeptide(L)'
;MQSLQCDSKQGGGMMYRLQLPALSSVDVGALDVVLLSNYLTLLALPLLTEELGFTGKIYATHPTLEFGRVLMEELTALGQGENAAVFTFEGVADGLETELPMYSMKDIEACCKKVCCVEYSETVPMAYGVQVTALSSGYSMGASIWLVEGPNDRLAYVATSSGDYNRHPKELDLLPLVDCETLLLTDLKPDRDPHSSTEHMMERLLSGLTRVLDRGGVCIVPTSPCSVMFDLVEAIFAACLPNKQNVPMYFISDCASRIMELTHIGAEWLCEKKIAMLYAGENAFLHETLLKSNAFHAVAEVSVASATALQGGSILFVGHPSVKFGQGLELVQVLGNESRNAVFLIDPTVEPTQAFAPFRDLKIEKIVCPIDPRLSCGDVNQLIARCSPHNLIVPHEYSAAPPASTMEEADMSSHFSRVLPLHELTVAKSKTELLTFPMEPFRPIVIEKASKYLDGRLDSKLAAQVTITEVNGKAAACVNGVLNVKRKAYVLEPSASAISLPTGLSDEPKPKVSEKRKALSTASSDSACTLKGIDFKEASSLLLGQVDEDELTRQVKTHDPLAQVYISQGQGDADVFMSIPSLDARVTLWKETGKTLVETDKEDTRALLTAFILAQLVVIHQG
;
A
#
# COMPACT_ATOMS: atom_id res chain seq x y z
N MET A 1 -4.05 3.59 9.00
CA MET A 1 -2.67 4.11 8.91
C MET A 1 -2.29 4.70 10.27
N GLN A 2 -1.09 5.26 10.43
CA GLN A 2 -0.76 6.17 11.54
C GLN A 2 -0.88 7.59 10.97
N SER A 3 -1.51 8.54 11.68
CA SER A 3 -1.68 9.92 11.18
C SER A 3 -1.25 10.94 12.24
N LEU A 4 -0.57 12.02 11.84
CA LEU A 4 -0.10 13.07 12.77
C LEU A 4 -0.97 14.32 12.65
N GLN A 5 -1.93 14.44 13.57
CA GLN A 5 -2.86 15.56 13.64
C GLN A 5 -2.30 16.70 14.54
N CYS A 6 -2.84 17.91 14.38
CA CYS A 6 -2.44 19.08 15.17
C CYS A 6 -3.65 19.94 15.54
N ASP A 7 -3.99 19.91 16.83
CA ASP A 7 -5.12 20.62 17.42
C ASP A 7 -4.68 21.82 18.28
N SER A 8 -5.58 22.76 18.50
CA SER A 8 -5.38 23.87 19.44
C SER A 8 -5.79 23.46 20.86
N LYS A 9 -4.90 23.70 21.83
CA LYS A 9 -5.13 23.32 23.22
C LYS A 9 -6.05 24.31 23.93
N GLN A 10 -7.00 23.82 24.73
CA GLN A 10 -7.83 24.71 25.56
C GLN A 10 -6.95 25.43 26.60
N GLY A 11 -6.84 26.75 26.47
CA GLY A 11 -5.92 27.60 27.24
C GLY A 11 -4.81 28.25 26.41
N GLY A 12 -4.61 27.82 25.15
CA GLY A 12 -3.52 28.27 24.29
C GLY A 12 -2.42 27.22 24.16
N GLY A 13 -1.64 27.33 23.07
CA GLY A 13 -0.67 26.32 22.64
C GLY A 13 -1.25 25.34 21.61
N MET A 14 -0.34 24.61 20.94
CA MET A 14 -0.66 23.53 20.00
C MET A 14 -0.42 22.18 20.67
N MET A 15 -1.25 21.21 20.33
CA MET A 15 -1.10 19.81 20.73
C MET A 15 -0.97 18.96 19.47
N TYR A 16 0.00 18.06 19.45
CA TYR A 16 0.21 17.14 18.34
C TYR A 16 -0.21 15.73 18.77
N ARG A 17 -0.94 15.05 17.90
CA ARG A 17 -1.57 13.76 18.16
C ARG A 17 -1.19 12.79 17.07
N LEU A 18 -0.36 11.79 17.36
CA LEU A 18 -0.22 10.65 16.47
C LEU A 18 -1.37 9.68 16.78
N GLN A 19 -2.35 9.63 15.87
CA GLN A 19 -3.49 8.73 15.90
C GLN A 19 -3.02 7.30 15.61
N LEU A 20 -3.30 6.39 16.54
CA LEU A 20 -2.89 4.99 16.47
C LEU A 20 -4.09 4.06 16.24
N PRO A 21 -3.90 2.92 15.53
CA PRO A 21 -4.90 1.85 15.57
C PRO A 21 -5.09 1.38 17.02
N ALA A 22 -6.26 0.81 17.35
CA ALA A 22 -6.55 0.33 18.70
C ALA A 22 -5.76 -0.94 19.04
N LEU A 23 -4.46 -0.78 19.35
CA LEU A 23 -3.55 -1.86 19.75
C LEU A 23 -4.04 -2.59 21.02
N SER A 24 -4.88 -1.94 21.82
CA SER A 24 -5.65 -2.53 22.93
C SER A 24 -6.58 -3.69 22.53
N SER A 25 -6.97 -3.79 21.26
CA SER A 25 -7.80 -4.89 20.74
C SER A 25 -6.99 -6.14 20.34
N VAL A 26 -5.66 -6.08 20.42
CA VAL A 26 -4.75 -7.14 19.96
C VAL A 26 -3.93 -7.66 21.15
N ASP A 27 -3.90 -8.98 21.35
CA ASP A 27 -2.96 -9.60 22.30
C ASP A 27 -1.53 -9.50 21.72
N VAL A 28 -0.79 -8.49 22.14
CA VAL A 28 0.62 -8.28 21.77
C VAL A 28 1.51 -9.47 22.19
N GLY A 29 1.10 -10.23 23.22
CA GLY A 29 1.76 -11.47 23.64
C GLY A 29 1.50 -12.67 22.70
N ALA A 30 0.57 -12.55 21.76
CA ALA A 30 0.29 -13.53 20.71
C ALA A 30 0.95 -13.22 19.35
N LEU A 31 1.53 -12.02 19.18
CA LEU A 31 2.20 -11.62 17.95
C LEU A 31 3.61 -12.25 17.85
N ASP A 32 3.84 -13.10 16.82
CA ASP A 32 5.15 -13.71 16.56
C ASP A 32 6.10 -12.74 15.79
N VAL A 33 5.57 -11.93 14.86
CA VAL A 33 6.35 -11.08 13.93
C VAL A 33 5.65 -9.75 13.64
N VAL A 34 6.42 -8.67 13.48
CA VAL A 34 6.04 -7.36 12.94
C VAL A 34 6.85 -7.09 11.66
N LEU A 35 6.17 -6.61 10.61
CA LEU A 35 6.77 -6.25 9.31
C LEU A 35 6.54 -4.76 9.06
N LEU A 36 7.59 -4.03 8.70
CA LEU A 36 7.58 -2.57 8.56
C LEU A 36 7.83 -2.18 7.11
N SER A 37 6.83 -1.58 6.46
CA SER A 37 6.81 -1.37 5.01
C SER A 37 7.44 -0.06 4.53
N ASN A 38 7.60 0.94 5.39
CA ASN A 38 8.29 2.20 5.08
C ASN A 38 8.58 3.00 6.35
N TYR A 39 9.32 4.10 6.22
CA TYR A 39 9.75 4.97 7.32
C TYR A 39 8.59 5.51 8.20
N LEU A 40 7.37 5.70 7.66
CA LEU A 40 6.19 6.11 8.45
C LEU A 40 5.64 4.98 9.33
N THR A 41 5.84 3.71 8.95
CA THR A 41 5.35 2.57 9.76
C THR A 41 6.09 2.44 11.09
N LEU A 42 7.30 3.01 11.23
CA LEU A 42 8.10 2.97 12.45
C LEU A 42 7.56 3.85 13.59
N LEU A 43 6.70 4.84 13.34
CA LEU A 43 6.41 5.87 14.35
C LEU A 43 5.68 5.34 15.60
N ALA A 44 4.95 4.22 15.49
CA ALA A 44 4.36 3.52 16.64
C ALA A 44 5.26 2.45 17.28
N LEU A 45 6.47 2.22 16.74
CA LEU A 45 7.31 1.08 17.13
C LEU A 45 7.83 1.18 18.59
N PRO A 46 8.33 2.32 19.11
CA PRO A 46 8.80 2.40 20.49
C PRO A 46 7.69 2.07 21.50
N LEU A 47 6.46 2.52 21.23
CA LEU A 47 5.29 2.20 22.05
C LEU A 47 4.99 0.69 22.04
N LEU A 48 5.02 0.05 20.87
CA LEU A 48 4.79 -1.39 20.75
C LEU A 48 5.86 -2.22 21.48
N THR A 49 7.12 -1.76 21.47
CA THR A 49 8.26 -2.56 21.95
C THR A 49 8.69 -2.26 23.38
N GLU A 50 8.47 -1.05 23.91
CA GLU A 50 8.85 -0.67 25.28
C GLU A 50 7.64 -0.63 26.23
N GLU A 51 6.50 -0.06 25.83
CA GLU A 51 5.30 0.07 26.69
C GLU A 51 4.37 -1.16 26.59
N LEU A 52 4.05 -1.61 25.37
CA LEU A 52 3.19 -2.79 25.15
C LEU A 52 3.96 -4.12 25.24
N GLY A 53 5.28 -4.08 25.40
CA GLY A 53 6.10 -5.25 25.73
C GLY A 53 6.20 -6.31 24.62
N PHE A 54 6.13 -5.94 23.34
CA PHE A 54 6.32 -6.89 22.24
C PHE A 54 7.69 -7.60 22.29
N THR A 55 7.68 -8.93 22.20
CA THR A 55 8.87 -9.80 22.29
C THR A 55 9.12 -10.67 21.04
N GLY A 56 8.32 -10.51 20.00
CA GLY A 56 8.51 -11.22 18.73
C GLY A 56 9.65 -10.65 17.88
N LYS A 57 9.67 -10.99 16.59
CA LYS A 57 10.64 -10.44 15.63
C LYS A 57 10.10 -9.22 14.91
N ILE A 58 10.97 -8.28 14.56
CA ILE A 58 10.65 -7.07 13.79
C ILE A 58 11.54 -7.06 12.56
N TYR A 59 10.97 -6.93 11.37
CA TYR A 59 11.72 -6.83 10.12
C TYR A 59 11.38 -5.54 9.37
N ALA A 60 12.42 -4.95 8.79
CA ALA A 60 12.40 -3.73 7.98
C ALA A 60 13.56 -3.79 6.97
N THR A 61 13.52 -3.00 5.91
CA THR A 61 14.74 -2.75 5.11
C THR A 61 15.68 -1.78 5.83
N HIS A 62 16.96 -1.77 5.46
CA HIS A 62 17.94 -0.86 6.09
C HIS A 62 17.58 0.64 5.93
N PRO A 63 17.20 1.18 4.75
CA PRO A 63 16.80 2.57 4.63
C PRO A 63 15.52 2.88 5.43
N THR A 64 14.53 1.98 5.45
CA THR A 64 13.30 2.17 6.23
C THR A 64 13.59 2.33 7.72
N LEU A 65 14.56 1.58 8.26
CA LEU A 65 15.00 1.74 9.65
C LEU A 65 15.64 3.12 9.89
N GLU A 66 16.60 3.54 9.07
CA GLU A 66 17.35 4.77 9.32
C GLU A 66 16.57 6.05 9.01
N PHE A 67 15.76 6.08 7.94
CA PHE A 67 14.84 7.19 7.67
C PHE A 67 13.72 7.26 8.73
N GLY A 68 13.20 6.10 9.18
CA GLY A 68 12.24 6.06 10.27
C GLY A 68 12.85 6.50 11.61
N ARG A 69 14.11 6.14 11.89
CA ARG A 69 14.87 6.63 13.05
C ARG A 69 14.96 8.16 13.04
N VAL A 70 15.42 8.75 11.93
CA VAL A 70 15.51 10.22 11.79
C VAL A 70 14.17 10.90 12.05
N LEU A 71 13.08 10.41 11.46
CA LEU A 71 11.76 11.00 11.67
C LEU A 71 11.28 10.85 13.12
N MET A 72 11.58 9.74 13.80
CA MET A 72 11.31 9.61 15.24
C MET A 72 12.17 10.57 16.08
N GLU A 73 13.45 10.75 15.74
CA GLU A 73 14.35 11.70 16.42
C GLU A 73 13.80 13.13 16.29
N GLU A 74 13.45 13.58 15.08
CA GLU A 74 12.80 14.89 14.83
C GLU A 74 11.48 15.04 15.60
N LEU A 75 10.65 14.00 15.70
CA LEU A 75 9.41 14.05 16.48
C LEU A 75 9.64 14.17 17.99
N THR A 76 10.74 13.66 18.55
CA THR A 76 11.02 13.82 20.00
C THR A 76 11.45 15.23 20.40
N ALA A 77 12.04 16.01 19.48
CA ALA A 77 12.32 17.42 19.72
C ALA A 77 11.03 18.20 20.05
N LEU A 78 9.90 17.78 19.48
CA LEU A 78 8.57 18.37 19.69
C LEU A 78 7.98 18.06 21.08
N GLY A 79 8.48 17.03 21.77
CA GLY A 79 8.12 16.74 23.15
C GLY A 79 8.72 17.72 24.17
N GLN A 80 9.68 18.56 23.76
CA GLN A 80 10.48 19.42 24.63
C GLN A 80 10.03 20.89 24.57
N GLY A 81 8.81 21.20 25.05
CA GLY A 81 8.34 22.59 25.12
C GLY A 81 6.90 22.75 25.61
N GLU A 82 6.35 23.97 25.49
CA GLU A 82 4.96 24.26 25.87
C GLU A 82 3.93 23.59 24.93
N ASN A 83 4.32 23.30 23.69
CA ASN A 83 3.51 22.65 22.65
C ASN A 83 3.78 21.14 22.54
N ALA A 84 3.77 20.42 23.67
CA ALA A 84 4.15 19.01 23.72
C ALA A 84 3.26 18.11 22.84
N ALA A 85 3.91 17.22 22.08
CA ALA A 85 3.28 16.12 21.36
C ALA A 85 2.89 14.95 22.27
N VAL A 86 1.85 14.20 21.89
CA VAL A 86 1.18 13.13 22.68
C VAL A 86 0.66 12.04 21.72
N PHE A 87 0.67 10.77 22.14
CA PHE A 87 -0.04 9.69 21.44
C PHE A 87 -1.50 9.64 21.85
N THR A 88 -2.41 9.48 20.88
CA THR A 88 -3.83 9.21 21.16
C THR A 88 -4.23 7.86 20.57
N PHE A 89 -4.81 7.01 21.43
CA PHE A 89 -5.52 5.82 20.99
C PHE A 89 -7.00 6.12 20.81
N GLU A 90 -7.54 5.76 19.66
CA GLU A 90 -8.98 5.59 19.48
C GLU A 90 -9.40 4.19 19.96
N GLY A 91 -10.61 4.07 20.54
CA GLY A 91 -11.25 2.78 20.78
C GLY A 91 -10.95 2.07 22.11
N VAL A 92 -10.33 2.71 23.11
CA VAL A 92 -10.08 2.10 24.44
C VAL A 92 -11.33 2.20 25.35
N ALA A 93 -12.42 1.56 24.92
CA ALA A 93 -13.75 1.53 25.53
C ALA A 93 -14.51 2.88 25.57
N ASP A 94 -15.83 2.81 25.30
CA ASP A 94 -16.85 3.85 25.49
C ASP A 94 -16.47 5.31 25.13
N GLY A 95 -15.63 5.49 24.12
CA GLY A 95 -15.28 6.80 23.55
C GLY A 95 -14.27 7.62 24.36
N LEU A 96 -13.51 7.03 25.28
CA LEU A 96 -12.38 7.72 25.91
C LEU A 96 -11.11 7.59 25.05
N GLU A 97 -10.62 8.72 24.55
CA GLU A 97 -9.24 8.84 24.07
C GLU A 97 -8.28 8.57 25.24
N THR A 98 -7.31 7.68 25.04
CA THR A 98 -6.20 7.50 25.98
C THR A 98 -4.99 8.28 25.48
N GLU A 99 -4.54 9.25 26.26
CA GLU A 99 -3.34 10.05 25.99
C GLU A 99 -2.11 9.41 26.65
N LEU A 100 -1.04 9.17 25.87
CA LEU A 100 0.28 8.79 26.38
C LEU A 100 1.37 9.79 25.94
N PRO A 101 2.41 10.03 26.78
CA PRO A 101 3.53 10.87 26.37
C PRO A 101 4.27 10.29 25.17
N MET A 102 4.91 11.16 24.37
CA MET A 102 5.86 10.71 23.34
C MET A 102 7.01 9.91 23.96
N TYR A 103 7.54 8.95 23.19
CA TYR A 103 8.75 8.19 23.56
C TYR A 103 9.97 9.10 23.72
N SER A 104 10.97 8.65 24.47
CA SER A 104 12.26 9.36 24.56
C SER A 104 13.27 8.84 23.52
N MET A 105 14.34 9.61 23.30
CA MET A 105 15.49 9.20 22.49
C MET A 105 16.07 7.82 22.90
N LYS A 106 16.03 7.50 24.20
CA LYS A 106 16.48 6.19 24.72
C LYS A 106 15.59 5.05 24.23
N ASP A 107 14.31 5.31 24.01
CA ASP A 107 13.32 4.29 23.66
C ASP A 107 13.28 4.09 22.13
N ILE A 108 13.56 5.13 21.34
CA ILE A 108 13.97 5.00 19.92
C ILE A 108 15.23 4.12 19.85
N GLU A 109 16.27 4.44 20.62
CA GLU A 109 17.49 3.66 20.67
C GLU A 109 17.24 2.20 21.06
N ALA A 110 16.27 1.92 21.94
CA ALA A 110 15.91 0.58 22.35
C ALA A 110 15.12 -0.18 21.27
N CYS A 111 14.14 0.46 20.63
CA CYS A 111 13.32 -0.19 19.62
C CYS A 111 14.09 -0.46 18.32
N CYS A 112 14.92 0.48 17.86
CA CYS A 112 15.73 0.30 16.66
C CYS A 112 16.72 -0.87 16.81
N LYS A 113 17.22 -1.14 18.02
CA LYS A 113 18.11 -2.29 18.31
C LYS A 113 17.36 -3.64 18.33
N LYS A 114 16.03 -3.65 18.30
CA LYS A 114 15.19 -4.86 18.17
C LYS A 114 14.85 -5.18 16.70
N VAL A 115 15.04 -4.24 15.78
CA VAL A 115 14.78 -4.41 14.34
C VAL A 115 15.87 -5.27 13.70
N CYS A 116 15.47 -6.25 12.90
CA CYS A 116 16.35 -7.01 12.03
C CYS A 116 16.20 -6.46 10.61
N CYS A 117 17.26 -5.86 10.06
CA CYS A 117 17.28 -5.43 8.67
C CYS A 117 17.23 -6.65 7.73
N VAL A 118 16.58 -6.50 6.58
CA VAL A 118 16.54 -7.47 5.47
C VAL A 118 16.71 -6.77 4.14
N GLU A 119 17.27 -7.48 3.16
CA GLU A 119 17.47 -6.94 1.81
C GLU A 119 16.30 -7.25 0.86
N TYR A 120 16.20 -6.52 -0.26
CA TYR A 120 15.22 -6.85 -1.29
C TYR A 120 15.47 -8.24 -1.89
N SER A 121 14.41 -9.03 -2.04
CA SER A 121 14.42 -10.46 -2.38
C SER A 121 15.09 -11.38 -1.34
N GLU A 122 15.40 -10.90 -0.13
CA GLU A 122 15.80 -11.78 0.97
C GLU A 122 14.56 -12.52 1.53
N THR A 123 14.54 -13.84 1.38
CA THR A 123 13.50 -14.71 1.98
C THR A 123 13.93 -15.18 3.36
N VAL A 124 13.29 -14.65 4.41
CA VAL A 124 13.57 -15.01 5.81
C VAL A 124 12.59 -16.10 6.29
N PRO A 125 13.06 -17.27 6.74
CA PRO A 125 12.19 -18.35 7.21
C PRO A 125 11.69 -18.10 8.65
N MET A 126 10.40 -18.34 8.87
CA MET A 126 9.69 -18.19 10.14
C MET A 126 9.25 -19.56 10.70
N ALA A 127 8.46 -19.54 11.78
CA ALA A 127 7.84 -20.75 12.32
C ALA A 127 6.76 -21.30 11.37
N TYR A 128 6.37 -22.56 11.58
CA TYR A 128 5.27 -23.24 10.87
C TYR A 128 5.44 -23.38 9.34
N GLY A 129 6.66 -23.19 8.81
CA GLY A 129 6.91 -23.21 7.36
C GLY A 129 6.47 -21.93 6.64
N VAL A 130 6.13 -20.87 7.38
CA VAL A 130 5.95 -19.53 6.81
C VAL A 130 7.31 -18.93 6.47
N GLN A 131 7.39 -18.22 5.36
CA GLN A 131 8.53 -17.42 4.93
C GLN A 131 8.04 -16.00 4.63
N VAL A 132 8.91 -15.01 4.81
CA VAL A 132 8.62 -13.62 4.43
C VAL A 132 9.73 -13.10 3.52
N THR A 133 9.36 -12.44 2.43
CA THR A 133 10.29 -11.85 1.47
C THR A 133 9.97 -10.36 1.31
N ALA A 134 10.98 -9.50 1.49
CA ALA A 134 10.84 -8.07 1.22
C ALA A 134 11.03 -7.79 -0.28
N LEU A 135 10.16 -6.99 -0.87
CA LEU A 135 10.17 -6.62 -2.29
C LEU A 135 10.01 -5.10 -2.43
N SER A 136 10.55 -4.47 -3.46
CA SER A 136 10.44 -3.01 -3.62
C SER A 136 9.01 -2.56 -3.91
N SER A 137 8.55 -1.52 -3.21
CA SER A 137 7.21 -0.92 -3.41
C SER A 137 7.20 0.29 -4.36
N GLY A 138 8.37 0.78 -4.80
CA GLY A 138 8.50 1.99 -5.61
C GLY A 138 8.27 3.31 -4.86
N TYR A 139 7.73 3.31 -3.64
CA TYR A 139 7.27 4.52 -2.97
C TYR A 139 8.42 5.46 -2.54
N SER A 140 9.33 4.97 -1.68
CA SER A 140 10.50 5.69 -1.17
C SER A 140 11.66 4.71 -1.00
N MET A 141 12.89 5.20 -0.74
CA MET A 141 14.06 4.33 -0.56
C MET A 141 13.81 3.33 0.58
N GLY A 142 13.95 2.03 0.27
CA GLY A 142 13.66 0.94 1.20
C GLY A 142 12.18 0.65 1.46
N ALA A 143 11.23 1.34 0.83
CA ALA A 143 9.81 1.03 1.00
C ALA A 143 9.47 -0.34 0.39
N SER A 144 8.88 -1.22 1.18
CA SER A 144 8.76 -2.64 0.86
C SER A 144 7.34 -3.18 0.86
N ILE A 145 7.02 -3.94 -0.19
CA ILE A 145 5.96 -4.94 -0.19
C ILE A 145 6.45 -6.17 0.59
N TRP A 146 5.56 -6.76 1.38
CA TRP A 146 5.86 -7.97 2.14
C TRP A 146 5.12 -9.16 1.54
N LEU A 147 5.86 -10.05 0.89
CA LEU A 147 5.35 -11.33 0.41
C LEU A 147 5.44 -12.35 1.55
N VAL A 148 4.30 -12.89 1.96
CA VAL A 148 4.16 -13.87 3.04
C VAL A 148 3.72 -15.20 2.44
N GLU A 149 4.61 -16.20 2.50
CA GLU A 149 4.46 -17.50 1.84
C GLU A 149 4.40 -18.61 2.89
N GLY A 150 3.21 -19.20 3.08
CA GLY A 150 3.03 -20.41 3.87
C GLY A 150 3.05 -21.68 3.01
N PRO A 151 3.01 -22.89 3.61
CA PRO A 151 3.08 -24.15 2.86
C PRO A 151 1.93 -24.42 1.86
N ASN A 152 0.87 -23.61 1.89
CA ASN A 152 -0.32 -23.72 1.03
C ASN A 152 -0.85 -22.37 0.54
N ASP A 153 -0.30 -21.25 1.02
CA ASP A 153 -0.96 -19.95 1.05
C ASP A 153 0.03 -18.87 0.63
N ARG A 154 -0.39 -17.93 -0.25
CA ARG A 154 0.47 -16.85 -0.73
C ARG A 154 -0.22 -15.50 -0.61
N LEU A 155 0.28 -14.65 0.28
CA LEU A 155 -0.25 -13.31 0.57
C LEU A 155 0.78 -12.25 0.18
N ALA A 156 0.43 -11.34 -0.72
CA ALA A 156 1.19 -10.12 -0.97
C ALA A 156 0.58 -8.97 -0.16
N TYR A 157 1.33 -8.45 0.82
CA TYR A 157 0.97 -7.24 1.55
C TYR A 157 1.56 -6.00 0.88
N VAL A 158 0.71 -5.26 0.18
CA VAL A 158 1.00 -4.03 -0.54
C VAL A 158 0.54 -2.84 0.31
N ALA A 159 1.47 -2.30 1.08
CA ALA A 159 1.32 -1.02 1.77
C ALA A 159 1.52 0.14 0.77
N THR A 160 1.95 1.30 1.27
CA THR A 160 2.30 2.48 0.46
C THR A 160 3.28 2.11 -0.65
N SER A 161 2.82 2.23 -1.90
CA SER A 161 3.51 1.77 -3.12
C SER A 161 3.32 2.80 -4.24
N SER A 162 4.17 2.78 -5.28
CA SER A 162 4.14 3.73 -6.40
C SER A 162 4.47 3.08 -7.74
N GLY A 163 3.87 3.57 -8.82
CA GLY A 163 4.20 3.21 -10.20
C GLY A 163 5.14 4.20 -10.90
N ASP A 164 5.70 5.19 -10.20
CA ASP A 164 6.49 6.27 -10.81
C ASP A 164 7.92 5.84 -11.20
N TYR A 165 8.13 5.46 -12.46
CA TYR A 165 9.47 5.17 -13.02
C TYR A 165 10.43 6.38 -13.06
N ASN A 166 9.90 7.61 -12.93
CA ASN A 166 10.67 8.86 -13.07
C ASN A 166 11.35 9.35 -11.77
N ARG A 167 11.23 8.62 -10.65
CA ARG A 167 11.78 9.01 -9.33
C ARG A 167 13.03 8.20 -8.95
N HIS A 168 13.71 8.63 -7.89
CA HIS A 168 14.96 8.01 -7.40
C HIS A 168 14.88 6.60 -6.77
N PRO A 169 13.79 6.15 -6.11
CA PRO A 169 13.76 4.81 -5.49
C PRO A 169 13.77 3.68 -6.53
N LYS A 170 14.18 2.47 -6.12
CA LYS A 170 14.00 1.27 -6.94
C LYS A 170 12.51 1.10 -7.31
N GLU A 171 12.26 0.70 -8.55
CA GLU A 171 10.92 0.46 -9.11
C GLU A 171 10.11 -0.59 -8.33
N LEU A 172 8.80 -0.64 -8.59
CA LEU A 172 7.85 -1.56 -7.96
C LEU A 172 8.02 -2.99 -8.48
N ASP A 173 8.39 -3.94 -7.60
CA ASP A 173 8.63 -5.35 -7.95
C ASP A 173 7.30 -6.09 -8.22
N LEU A 174 6.75 -5.94 -9.44
CA LEU A 174 5.45 -6.52 -9.85
C LEU A 174 5.51 -8.03 -10.13
N LEU A 175 6.63 -8.56 -10.63
CA LEU A 175 6.72 -9.95 -11.09
C LEU A 175 6.41 -10.99 -9.99
N PRO A 176 6.88 -10.85 -8.74
CA PRO A 176 6.52 -11.79 -7.67
C PRO A 176 5.04 -11.74 -7.27
N LEU A 177 4.29 -10.71 -7.64
CA LEU A 177 2.87 -10.53 -7.29
C LEU A 177 1.94 -11.26 -8.27
N VAL A 178 2.45 -11.68 -9.44
CA VAL A 178 1.69 -12.44 -10.43
C VAL A 178 1.22 -13.77 -9.85
N ASP A 179 -0.05 -14.09 -10.09
CA ASP A 179 -0.77 -15.26 -9.61
C ASP A 179 -0.70 -15.45 -8.07
N CYS A 180 -0.51 -14.35 -7.34
CA CYS A 180 -0.63 -14.34 -5.88
C CYS A 180 -2.06 -14.70 -5.46
N GLU A 181 -2.21 -15.56 -4.47
CA GLU A 181 -3.51 -16.09 -4.07
C GLU A 181 -4.33 -15.03 -3.30
N THR A 182 -3.69 -14.17 -2.53
CA THR A 182 -4.32 -13.06 -1.81
C THR A 182 -3.49 -11.79 -1.93
N LEU A 183 -4.12 -10.71 -2.38
CA LEU A 183 -3.53 -9.37 -2.46
C LEU A 183 -4.18 -8.46 -1.42
N LEU A 184 -3.39 -7.98 -0.45
CA LEU A 184 -3.83 -7.05 0.59
C LEU A 184 -3.27 -5.66 0.29
N LEU A 185 -4.13 -4.71 -0.03
CA LEU A 185 -3.80 -3.31 -0.36
C LEU A 185 -4.35 -2.39 0.72
N THR A 186 -3.53 -1.55 1.36
CA THR A 186 -3.98 -0.76 2.54
C THR A 186 -3.72 0.75 2.52
N ASP A 187 -3.04 1.29 1.51
CA ASP A 187 -2.72 2.72 1.44
C ASP A 187 -2.60 3.18 -0.02
N LEU A 188 -3.68 3.80 -0.51
CA LEU A 188 -3.84 4.22 -1.90
C LEU A 188 -4.27 5.69 -1.97
N LYS A 189 -3.97 6.32 -3.11
CA LYS A 189 -4.60 7.57 -3.52
C LYS A 189 -6.04 7.25 -3.98
N PRO A 190 -7.09 7.86 -3.39
CA PRO A 190 -8.50 7.54 -3.70
C PRO A 190 -8.95 8.02 -5.10
N ASP A 191 -8.08 8.80 -5.75
CA ASP A 191 -8.22 9.25 -7.13
C ASP A 191 -8.31 8.08 -8.12
N ARG A 192 -8.98 8.34 -9.25
CA ARG A 192 -9.19 7.40 -10.37
C ARG A 192 -8.78 7.98 -11.72
N ASP A 193 -8.37 9.25 -11.80
CA ASP A 193 -7.94 9.87 -13.05
C ASP A 193 -6.49 9.49 -13.41
N PRO A 194 -6.25 8.74 -14.51
CA PRO A 194 -4.91 8.37 -14.97
C PRO A 194 -4.09 9.57 -15.50
N HIS A 195 -4.69 10.76 -15.68
CA HIS A 195 -3.94 11.99 -16.01
C HIS A 195 -3.43 12.71 -14.75
N SER A 196 -3.79 12.23 -13.55
CA SER A 196 -3.37 12.78 -12.26
C SER A 196 -1.98 12.23 -11.84
N SER A 197 -1.04 12.21 -12.79
CA SER A 197 0.29 11.63 -12.66
C SER A 197 1.24 12.52 -11.84
N THR A 198 2.21 11.91 -11.14
CA THR A 198 3.22 12.62 -10.35
C THR A 198 3.99 13.65 -11.18
N GLU A 199 4.22 13.38 -12.47
CA GLU A 199 4.84 14.32 -13.41
C GLU A 199 4.03 15.62 -13.56
N HIS A 200 2.72 15.53 -13.85
CA HIS A 200 1.85 16.72 -13.91
C HIS A 200 1.65 17.39 -12.53
N MET A 201 1.85 16.67 -11.42
CA MET A 201 1.90 17.28 -10.08
C MET A 201 3.19 18.10 -9.88
N MET A 202 4.34 17.59 -10.33
CA MET A 202 5.62 18.30 -10.31
C MET A 202 5.62 19.50 -11.25
N GLU A 203 5.08 19.40 -12.48
CA GLU A 203 4.98 20.53 -13.42
C GLU A 203 4.23 21.74 -12.84
N ARG A 204 3.09 21.51 -12.17
CA ARG A 204 2.31 22.56 -11.50
C ARG A 204 3.14 23.26 -10.41
N LEU A 205 3.89 22.48 -9.63
CA LEU A 205 4.79 23.03 -8.60
C LEU A 205 5.94 23.83 -9.22
N LEU A 206 6.60 23.32 -10.27
CA LEU A 206 7.70 24.01 -10.97
C LEU A 206 7.24 25.35 -11.58
N SER A 207 6.07 25.37 -12.21
CA SER A 207 5.43 26.60 -12.71
C SER A 207 5.15 27.60 -11.58
N GLY A 208 4.61 27.11 -10.46
CA GLY A 208 4.38 27.89 -9.26
C GLY A 208 5.67 28.49 -8.67
N LEU A 209 6.73 27.69 -8.54
CA LEU A 209 8.05 28.10 -8.05
C LEU A 209 8.69 29.15 -8.96
N THR A 210 8.70 28.92 -10.28
CA THR A 210 9.28 29.84 -11.28
C THR A 210 8.63 31.23 -11.18
N ARG A 211 7.30 31.29 -11.10
CA ARG A 211 6.52 32.54 -10.92
C ARG A 211 6.86 33.30 -9.63
N VAL A 212 7.37 32.63 -8.59
CA VAL A 212 7.80 33.25 -7.33
C VAL A 212 9.26 33.70 -7.41
N LEU A 213 10.13 32.93 -8.08
CA LEU A 213 11.53 33.27 -8.31
C LEU A 213 11.70 34.46 -9.26
N ASP A 214 10.91 34.53 -10.34
CA ASP A 214 10.96 35.63 -11.33
C ASP A 214 10.59 37.00 -10.74
N ARG A 215 9.82 37.02 -9.64
CA ARG A 215 9.53 38.24 -8.85
C ARG A 215 10.50 38.45 -7.67
N GLY A 216 11.61 37.72 -7.63
CA GLY A 216 12.62 37.77 -6.58
C GLY A 216 12.13 37.30 -5.21
N GLY A 217 11.12 36.41 -5.16
CA GLY A 217 10.55 35.87 -3.93
C GLY A 217 11.28 34.63 -3.43
N VAL A 218 11.19 34.39 -2.12
CA VAL A 218 11.62 33.13 -1.49
C VAL A 218 10.49 32.11 -1.54
N CYS A 219 10.81 30.90 -1.95
CA CYS A 219 9.91 29.74 -1.96
C CYS A 219 10.18 28.88 -0.72
N ILE A 220 9.18 28.72 0.15
CA ILE A 220 9.25 27.80 1.29
C ILE A 220 8.50 26.53 0.90
N VAL A 221 9.20 25.38 0.90
CA VAL A 221 8.70 24.07 0.43
C VAL A 221 8.84 23.06 1.59
N PRO A 222 7.82 22.93 2.45
CA PRO A 222 7.82 21.99 3.56
C PRO A 222 7.67 20.57 3.01
N THR A 223 8.57 19.66 3.35
CA THR A 223 8.66 18.32 2.76
C THR A 223 9.29 17.34 3.74
N SER A 224 8.88 16.07 3.69
CA SER A 224 9.55 15.01 4.44
C SER A 224 10.85 14.62 3.72
N PRO A 225 12.00 14.49 4.43
CA PRO A 225 13.28 14.16 3.81
C PRO A 225 13.33 12.82 3.07
N CYS A 226 12.41 11.92 3.39
CA CYS A 226 12.32 10.56 2.84
C CYS A 226 11.41 10.47 1.60
N SER A 227 10.84 11.61 1.16
CA SER A 227 9.85 11.73 0.09
C SER A 227 10.47 12.32 -1.19
N VAL A 228 9.66 12.94 -2.05
CA VAL A 228 10.03 13.50 -3.37
C VAL A 228 11.06 14.65 -3.34
N MET A 229 11.63 15.00 -2.18
CA MET A 229 12.57 16.11 -2.01
C MET A 229 13.76 16.05 -2.99
N PHE A 230 14.41 14.89 -3.13
CA PHE A 230 15.56 14.75 -4.02
C PHE A 230 15.18 14.83 -5.50
N ASP A 231 14.01 14.29 -5.87
CA ASP A 231 13.44 14.41 -7.22
C ASP A 231 13.13 15.88 -7.56
N LEU A 232 12.62 16.64 -6.57
CA LEU A 232 12.37 18.08 -6.69
C LEU A 232 13.65 18.89 -6.85
N VAL A 233 14.72 18.62 -6.10
CA VAL A 233 16.01 19.29 -6.28
C VAL A 233 16.52 19.14 -7.72
N GLU A 234 16.38 17.95 -8.31
CA GLU A 234 16.77 17.68 -9.69
C GLU A 234 15.85 18.37 -10.71
N ALA A 235 14.53 18.27 -10.54
CA ALA A 235 13.56 18.91 -11.43
C ALA A 235 13.63 20.44 -11.42
N ILE A 236 13.82 21.03 -10.24
CA ILE A 236 13.97 22.49 -10.06
C ILE A 236 15.29 22.96 -10.67
N PHE A 237 16.41 22.27 -10.42
CA PHE A 237 17.68 22.64 -11.03
C PHE A 237 17.60 22.61 -12.56
N ALA A 238 16.99 21.55 -13.13
CA ALA A 238 16.73 21.45 -14.56
C ALA A 238 15.87 22.61 -15.10
N ALA A 239 14.82 23.02 -14.36
CA ALA A 239 13.97 24.15 -14.73
C ALA A 239 14.69 25.52 -14.66
N CYS A 240 15.66 25.70 -13.76
CA CYS A 240 16.44 26.94 -13.63
C CYS A 240 17.56 27.10 -14.69
N LEU A 241 18.08 26.00 -15.24
CA LEU A 241 19.20 26.01 -16.20
C LEU A 241 18.98 26.91 -17.44
N PRO A 242 17.84 26.89 -18.16
CA PRO A 242 17.64 27.70 -19.36
C PRO A 242 17.73 29.22 -19.08
N ASN A 243 17.20 29.65 -17.93
CA ASN A 243 17.19 31.06 -17.52
C ASN A 243 18.53 31.53 -16.94
N LYS A 244 19.50 30.63 -16.73
CA LYS A 244 20.79 30.88 -16.05
C LYS A 244 20.64 31.49 -14.65
N GLN A 245 19.48 31.27 -14.01
CA GLN A 245 19.23 31.69 -12.63
C GLN A 245 19.99 30.73 -11.69
N ASN A 246 21.06 31.21 -11.05
CA ASN A 246 21.75 30.45 -10.00
C ASN A 246 20.97 30.58 -8.69
N VAL A 247 19.85 29.86 -8.59
CA VAL A 247 18.96 29.86 -7.42
C VAL A 247 19.57 29.00 -6.30
N PRO A 248 19.94 29.58 -5.14
CA PRO A 248 20.46 28.80 -4.03
C PRO A 248 19.32 28.05 -3.32
N MET A 249 19.58 26.77 -3.04
CA MET A 249 18.65 25.87 -2.36
C MET A 249 19.15 25.54 -0.95
N TYR A 250 18.24 25.42 -0.01
CA TYR A 250 18.54 25.07 1.38
C TYR A 250 17.64 23.92 1.82
N PHE A 251 18.18 22.94 2.54
CA PHE A 251 17.41 21.98 3.32
C PHE A 251 17.66 22.22 4.81
N ILE A 252 16.58 22.43 5.56
CA ILE A 252 16.58 22.94 6.92
C ILE A 252 15.88 21.93 7.84
N SER A 253 16.69 21.23 8.64
CA SER A 253 16.30 20.15 9.57
C SER A 253 17.43 19.91 10.56
N ASP A 254 17.11 19.64 11.83
CA ASP A 254 18.12 19.32 12.85
C ASP A 254 18.92 18.05 12.50
N CYS A 255 18.34 17.17 11.68
CA CYS A 255 18.97 15.95 11.16
C CYS A 255 19.58 16.12 9.75
N ALA A 256 19.68 17.34 9.21
CA ALA A 256 19.99 17.58 7.81
C ALA A 256 21.29 16.92 7.31
N SER A 257 22.37 16.91 8.10
CA SER A 257 23.62 16.23 7.72
C SER A 257 23.44 14.72 7.59
N ARG A 258 22.80 14.09 8.58
CA ARG A 258 22.47 12.66 8.57
C ARG A 258 21.60 12.32 7.36
N ILE A 259 20.60 13.14 7.03
CA ILE A 259 19.73 12.93 5.87
C ILE A 259 20.51 12.95 4.55
N MET A 260 21.54 13.79 4.39
CA MET A 260 22.42 13.72 3.22
C MET A 260 23.24 12.41 3.24
N GLU A 261 23.79 12.01 4.39
CA GLU A 261 24.55 10.76 4.55
C GLU A 261 23.71 9.50 4.20
N LEU A 262 22.41 9.49 4.52
CA LEU A 262 21.49 8.39 4.18
C LEU A 262 21.37 8.15 2.67
N THR A 263 21.66 9.14 1.82
CA THR A 263 21.64 8.95 0.36
C THR A 263 22.73 8.03 -0.18
N HIS A 264 23.75 7.72 0.64
CA HIS A 264 24.84 6.81 0.30
C HIS A 264 24.56 5.33 0.70
N ILE A 265 23.39 5.00 1.26
CA ILE A 265 23.14 3.70 1.90
C ILE A 265 23.31 2.48 0.98
N GLY A 266 23.02 2.59 -0.32
CA GLY A 266 23.28 1.50 -1.27
C GLY A 266 22.64 1.72 -2.64
N ALA A 267 23.22 1.10 -3.67
CA ALA A 267 22.71 1.18 -5.03
C ALA A 267 21.40 0.37 -5.20
N GLU A 268 21.19 -0.69 -4.43
CA GLU A 268 20.03 -1.61 -4.55
C GLU A 268 18.67 -0.96 -4.21
N TRP A 269 18.70 0.20 -3.54
CA TRP A 269 17.52 0.96 -3.11
C TRP A 269 17.04 1.96 -4.16
N LEU A 270 17.76 2.09 -5.28
CA LEU A 270 17.60 3.14 -6.30
C LEU A 270 17.14 2.57 -7.64
N CYS A 271 16.59 3.42 -8.52
CA CYS A 271 16.26 3.03 -9.89
C CYS A 271 17.51 2.85 -10.78
N GLU A 272 17.38 2.08 -11.87
CA GLU A 272 18.49 1.74 -12.78
C GLU A 272 19.24 2.97 -13.32
N LYS A 273 18.53 4.09 -13.52
CA LYS A 273 19.13 5.38 -13.91
C LYS A 273 20.16 5.87 -12.89
N LYS A 274 19.87 5.75 -11.59
CA LYS A 274 20.76 6.16 -10.48
C LYS A 274 21.91 5.17 -10.31
N ILE A 275 21.64 3.88 -10.47
CA ILE A 275 22.63 2.80 -10.47
C ILE A 275 23.65 3.02 -11.61
N ALA A 276 23.20 3.38 -12.81
CA ALA A 276 24.06 3.68 -13.96
C ALA A 276 24.99 4.89 -13.72
N MET A 277 24.51 5.94 -13.03
CA MET A 277 25.34 7.08 -12.63
C MET A 277 26.48 6.64 -11.68
N LEU A 278 26.17 5.81 -10.68
CA LEU A 278 27.18 5.26 -9.77
C LEU A 278 28.23 4.40 -10.50
N TYR A 279 27.82 3.58 -11.47
CA TYR A 279 28.75 2.82 -12.32
C TYR A 279 29.61 3.71 -13.24
N ALA A 280 29.14 4.89 -13.62
CA ALA A 280 29.93 5.89 -14.35
C ALA A 280 30.93 6.66 -13.44
N GLY A 281 30.85 6.49 -12.11
CA GLY A 281 31.62 7.27 -11.14
C GLY A 281 31.02 8.65 -10.84
N GLU A 282 29.74 8.86 -11.19
CA GLU A 282 28.98 10.07 -10.87
C GLU A 282 28.22 9.91 -9.54
N ASN A 283 27.90 11.03 -8.89
CA ASN A 283 27.08 11.05 -7.69
C ASN A 283 25.63 10.66 -8.07
N ALA A 284 25.00 9.70 -7.36
CA ALA A 284 23.62 9.30 -7.68
C ALA A 284 22.63 10.47 -7.57
N PHE A 285 22.82 11.33 -6.56
CA PHE A 285 21.93 12.45 -6.27
C PHE A 285 22.61 13.78 -6.58
N LEU A 286 21.92 14.65 -7.33
CA LEU A 286 22.46 15.94 -7.74
C LEU A 286 22.86 16.84 -6.57
N HIS A 287 22.17 16.73 -5.42
CA HIS A 287 22.44 17.55 -4.23
C HIS A 287 23.91 17.46 -3.78
N GLU A 288 24.58 16.31 -3.94
CA GLU A 288 26.00 16.14 -3.61
C GLU A 288 26.91 17.04 -4.45
N THR A 289 26.58 17.22 -5.73
CA THR A 289 27.28 18.11 -6.65
C THR A 289 27.00 19.57 -6.32
N LEU A 290 25.76 19.88 -5.93
CA LEU A 290 25.34 21.23 -5.56
C LEU A 290 25.89 21.69 -4.19
N LEU A 291 26.10 20.77 -3.25
CA LEU A 291 26.88 21.02 -2.02
C LEU A 291 28.32 21.43 -2.38
N LYS A 292 28.97 20.65 -3.26
CA LYS A 292 30.36 20.91 -3.72
C LYS A 292 30.49 22.25 -4.47
N SER A 293 29.42 22.75 -5.11
CA SER A 293 29.39 24.05 -5.81
C SER A 293 28.83 25.23 -4.99
N ASN A 294 28.39 25.03 -3.75
CA ASN A 294 27.66 26.02 -2.93
C ASN A 294 26.36 26.54 -3.59
N ALA A 295 25.65 25.67 -4.32
CA ALA A 295 24.31 25.92 -4.84
C ALA A 295 23.20 25.23 -4.00
N PHE A 296 23.57 24.24 -3.18
CA PHE A 296 22.69 23.60 -2.20
C PHE A 296 23.36 23.61 -0.81
N HIS A 297 22.57 23.77 0.25
CA HIS A 297 23.05 23.83 1.63
C HIS A 297 22.16 22.99 2.56
N ALA A 298 22.73 21.97 3.21
CA ALA A 298 22.05 21.23 4.28
C ALA A 298 22.45 21.84 5.64
N VAL A 299 21.50 22.33 6.44
CA VAL A 299 21.73 23.04 7.70
C VAL A 299 20.69 22.70 8.75
N ALA A 300 21.05 22.77 10.04
CA ALA A 300 20.09 22.68 11.15
C ALA A 300 19.23 23.96 11.25
N GLU A 301 19.89 25.11 11.36
CA GLU A 301 19.26 26.41 11.57
C GLU A 301 19.69 27.44 10.52
N VAL A 302 18.84 28.44 10.28
CA VAL A 302 19.16 29.61 9.44
C VAL A 302 19.10 30.87 10.31
N SER A 303 20.26 31.44 10.64
CA SER A 303 20.31 32.65 11.47
C SER A 303 19.55 33.82 10.84
N VAL A 304 19.04 34.76 11.64
CA VAL A 304 18.33 35.96 11.14
C VAL A 304 19.17 36.81 10.17
N ALA A 305 20.50 36.81 10.34
CA ALA A 305 21.44 37.45 9.40
C ALA A 305 21.59 36.68 8.07
N SER A 306 21.47 35.35 8.11
CA SER A 306 21.37 34.50 6.91
C SER A 306 20.01 34.68 6.22
N ALA A 307 18.91 34.76 6.99
CA ALA A 307 17.55 34.96 6.45
C ALA A 307 17.38 36.31 5.72
N THR A 308 18.16 37.33 6.08
CA THR A 308 18.24 38.59 5.32
C THR A 308 19.09 38.48 4.05
N ALA A 309 20.06 37.55 3.99
CA ALA A 309 20.80 37.24 2.76
C ALA A 309 19.98 36.41 1.75
N LEU A 310 18.97 35.64 2.22
CA LEU A 310 18.04 34.88 1.36
C LEU A 310 17.14 35.75 0.46
N GLN A 311 17.10 37.07 0.67
CA GLN A 311 16.20 38.02 0.02
C GLN A 311 16.45 38.26 -1.49
N GLY A 312 17.30 37.48 -2.14
CA GLY A 312 17.59 37.55 -3.59
C GLY A 312 16.76 36.60 -4.48
N GLY A 313 15.89 35.77 -3.89
CA GLY A 313 15.23 34.65 -4.57
C GLY A 313 15.96 33.35 -4.26
N SER A 314 15.31 32.44 -3.54
CA SER A 314 15.89 31.21 -3.01
C SER A 314 14.80 30.19 -2.68
N ILE A 315 15.19 28.91 -2.50
CA ILE A 315 14.27 27.81 -2.20
C ILE A 315 14.66 27.17 -0.89
N LEU A 316 13.74 27.13 0.06
CA LEU A 316 13.92 26.61 1.41
C LEU A 316 13.07 25.35 1.59
N PHE A 317 13.69 24.18 1.47
CA PHE A 317 13.10 22.93 1.89
C PHE A 317 13.15 22.85 3.42
N VAL A 318 12.01 22.57 4.05
CA VAL A 318 11.87 22.48 5.51
C VAL A 318 11.43 21.06 5.86
N GLY A 319 12.13 20.39 6.77
CA GLY A 319 12.02 18.94 7.03
C GLY A 319 10.65 18.38 7.46
N HIS A 320 9.61 19.20 7.68
CA HIS A 320 8.28 18.72 8.02
C HIS A 320 7.14 19.33 7.16
N PRO A 321 6.34 18.51 6.46
CA PRO A 321 5.24 18.93 5.58
C PRO A 321 4.22 19.97 6.10
N SER A 322 3.78 19.88 7.36
CA SER A 322 2.73 20.78 7.89
C SER A 322 3.17 22.23 8.16
N VAL A 323 4.47 22.55 8.06
CA VAL A 323 5.10 23.83 8.46
C VAL A 323 4.94 24.24 9.94
N LYS A 324 4.25 23.45 10.77
CA LYS A 324 4.04 23.75 12.20
C LYS A 324 5.22 23.37 13.10
N PHE A 325 6.21 22.65 12.56
CA PHE A 325 7.29 22.00 13.29
C PHE A 325 8.67 22.50 12.87
N GLY A 326 9.64 22.41 13.79
CA GLY A 326 11.02 22.85 13.59
C GLY A 326 11.12 24.32 13.13
N GLN A 327 12.18 24.61 12.38
CA GLN A 327 12.48 25.95 11.86
C GLN A 327 11.41 26.51 10.89
N GLY A 328 10.48 25.69 10.38
CA GLY A 328 9.45 26.11 9.44
C GLY A 328 8.55 27.23 9.96
N LEU A 329 8.14 27.13 11.22
CA LEU A 329 7.27 28.10 11.87
C LEU A 329 7.94 29.48 11.98
N GLU A 330 9.22 29.52 12.37
CA GLU A 330 9.99 30.76 12.48
C GLU A 330 10.31 31.36 11.10
N LEU A 331 10.73 30.53 10.13
CA LEU A 331 11.03 30.98 8.77
C LEU A 331 9.82 31.63 8.10
N VAL A 332 8.62 31.05 8.24
CA VAL A 332 7.39 31.66 7.71
C VAL A 332 7.00 32.93 8.48
N GLN A 333 7.30 33.06 9.77
CA GLN A 333 7.07 34.31 10.52
C GLN A 333 8.03 35.42 10.08
N VAL A 334 9.32 35.13 9.94
CA VAL A 334 10.37 36.09 9.51
C VAL A 334 10.15 36.54 8.06
N LEU A 335 9.86 35.61 7.16
CA LEU A 335 9.67 35.88 5.72
C LEU A 335 8.22 36.22 5.34
N GLY A 336 7.28 36.09 6.28
CA GLY A 336 5.84 36.13 6.02
C GLY A 336 5.23 37.49 5.68
N ASN A 337 5.92 38.58 6.04
CA ASN A 337 5.44 39.94 5.80
C ASN A 337 5.71 40.45 4.36
N GLU A 338 6.49 39.70 3.59
CA GLU A 338 6.88 40.00 2.21
C GLU A 338 5.95 39.29 1.21
N SER A 339 5.07 40.02 0.54
CA SER A 339 4.10 39.46 -0.42
C SER A 339 4.73 38.92 -1.72
N ARG A 340 6.05 39.06 -1.90
CA ARG A 340 6.79 38.39 -2.97
C ARG A 340 7.10 36.94 -2.65
N ASN A 341 7.19 36.56 -1.37
CA ASN A 341 7.49 35.18 -0.97
C ASN A 341 6.26 34.27 -1.12
N ALA A 342 6.46 32.95 -1.04
CA ALA A 342 5.37 31.98 -1.02
C ALA A 342 5.69 30.76 -0.14
N VAL A 343 4.65 30.14 0.41
CA VAL A 343 4.69 28.80 1.05
C VAL A 343 3.92 27.83 0.16
N PHE A 344 4.55 26.71 -0.19
CA PHE A 344 4.01 25.66 -1.06
C PHE A 344 3.71 24.40 -0.25
N LEU A 345 2.44 24.09 0.02
CA LEU A 345 2.07 22.78 0.58
C LEU A 345 2.06 21.74 -0.54
N ILE A 346 2.95 20.76 -0.44
CA ILE A 346 3.18 19.73 -1.47
C ILE A 346 2.85 18.30 -1.02
N ASP A 347 2.52 18.10 0.26
CA ASP A 347 2.20 16.80 0.82
C ASP A 347 0.67 16.58 0.84
N PRO A 348 0.16 15.47 0.29
CA PRO A 348 -1.28 15.20 0.20
C PRO A 348 -1.94 14.90 1.56
N THR A 349 -1.16 14.61 2.62
CA THR A 349 -1.70 14.31 3.96
C THR A 349 -1.96 15.56 4.81
N VAL A 350 -1.54 16.74 4.35
CA VAL A 350 -1.59 18.00 5.09
C VAL A 350 -2.82 18.83 4.70
N GLU A 351 -3.81 18.90 5.59
CA GLU A 351 -4.98 19.77 5.42
C GLU A 351 -4.59 21.26 5.32
N PRO A 352 -4.76 21.93 4.16
CA PRO A 352 -4.26 23.29 3.94
C PRO A 352 -4.85 24.33 4.89
N THR A 353 -6.13 24.18 5.27
CA THR A 353 -6.83 25.09 6.19
C THR A 353 -6.17 25.08 7.57
N GLN A 354 -5.79 23.89 8.06
CA GLN A 354 -5.12 23.74 9.35
C GLN A 354 -3.65 24.15 9.30
N ALA A 355 -2.95 23.91 8.18
CA ALA A 355 -1.54 24.26 8.00
C ALA A 355 -1.33 25.78 7.87
N PHE A 356 -2.21 26.49 7.16
CA PHE A 356 -2.11 27.95 6.99
C PHE A 356 -2.73 28.76 8.14
N ALA A 357 -3.46 28.14 9.07
CA ALA A 357 -4.11 28.84 10.18
C ALA A 357 -3.16 29.74 11.03
N PRO A 358 -1.94 29.32 11.42
CA PRO A 358 -0.99 30.18 12.14
C PRO A 358 -0.46 31.37 11.33
N PHE A 359 -0.64 31.33 10.01
CA PHE A 359 -0.05 32.26 9.04
C PHE A 359 -1.11 33.12 8.33
N ARG A 360 -2.36 33.08 8.79
CA ARG A 360 -3.52 33.69 8.11
C ARG A 360 -3.28 35.15 7.74
N ASP A 361 -2.83 35.96 8.69
CA ASP A 361 -2.68 37.42 8.57
C ASP A 361 -1.36 37.84 7.89
N LEU A 362 -0.46 36.90 7.61
CA LEU A 362 0.80 37.15 6.90
C LEU A 362 0.56 37.34 5.39
N LYS A 363 1.32 38.24 4.76
CA LYS A 363 1.14 38.64 3.34
C LYS A 363 1.72 37.66 2.33
N ILE A 364 2.54 36.71 2.80
CA ILE A 364 3.13 35.64 2.00
C ILE A 364 2.06 34.85 1.23
N GLU A 365 2.33 34.53 -0.04
CA GLU A 365 1.41 33.76 -0.87
C GLU A 365 1.28 32.33 -0.34
N LYS A 366 0.06 31.82 -0.25
CA LYS A 366 -0.25 30.45 0.18
C LYS A 366 -0.62 29.62 -1.05
N ILE A 367 0.19 28.62 -1.38
CA ILE A 367 0.05 27.80 -2.59
C ILE A 367 -0.12 26.34 -2.18
N VAL A 368 -1.06 25.65 -2.81
CA VAL A 368 -1.35 24.22 -2.58
C VAL A 368 -1.09 23.48 -3.89
N CYS A 369 -0.09 22.60 -3.90
CA CYS A 369 0.35 21.83 -5.06
C CYS A 369 0.76 20.41 -4.60
N PRO A 370 -0.18 19.59 -4.09
CA PRO A 370 0.13 18.26 -3.60
C PRO A 370 0.73 17.37 -4.69
N ILE A 371 1.73 16.60 -4.29
CA ILE A 371 2.41 15.57 -5.07
C ILE A 371 2.21 14.26 -4.31
N ASP A 372 1.30 13.42 -4.80
CA ASP A 372 0.98 12.12 -4.20
C ASP A 372 1.52 10.98 -5.07
N PRO A 373 2.73 10.45 -4.80
CA PRO A 373 3.32 9.38 -5.60
C PRO A 373 2.69 8.01 -5.30
N ARG A 374 1.68 7.90 -4.43
CA ARG A 374 1.01 6.62 -4.15
C ARG A 374 0.22 6.14 -5.36
N LEU A 375 0.17 4.82 -5.55
CA LEU A 375 -0.74 4.18 -6.51
C LEU A 375 -2.16 4.71 -6.33
N SER A 376 -2.76 5.21 -7.42
CA SER A 376 -4.17 5.53 -7.51
C SER A 376 -5.02 4.27 -7.59
N CYS A 377 -6.33 4.41 -7.40
CA CYS A 377 -7.26 3.32 -7.67
C CYS A 377 -7.25 2.91 -9.16
N GLY A 378 -6.87 3.81 -10.07
CA GLY A 378 -6.63 3.49 -11.49
C GLY A 378 -5.40 2.60 -11.70
N ASP A 379 -4.28 2.91 -11.04
CA ASP A 379 -3.04 2.13 -11.16
C ASP A 379 -3.21 0.74 -10.51
N VAL A 380 -3.92 0.67 -9.39
CA VAL A 380 -4.27 -0.60 -8.74
C VAL A 380 -5.17 -1.46 -9.63
N ASN A 381 -6.07 -0.87 -10.41
CA ASN A 381 -6.86 -1.64 -11.36
C ASN A 381 -6.00 -2.29 -12.45
N GLN A 382 -4.98 -1.60 -12.95
CA GLN A 382 -3.98 -2.18 -13.86
C GLN A 382 -3.16 -3.28 -13.16
N LEU A 383 -2.75 -3.05 -11.91
CA LEU A 383 -2.01 -4.02 -11.09
C LEU A 383 -2.83 -5.30 -10.86
N ILE A 384 -4.13 -5.20 -10.56
CA ILE A 384 -5.04 -6.35 -10.40
C ILE A 384 -5.18 -7.12 -11.71
N ALA A 385 -5.39 -6.44 -12.84
CA ALA A 385 -5.48 -7.09 -14.16
C ALA A 385 -4.18 -7.80 -14.56
N ARG A 386 -3.02 -7.17 -14.28
CA ARG A 386 -1.68 -7.73 -14.51
C ARG A 386 -1.42 -8.95 -13.62
N CYS A 387 -1.60 -8.81 -12.31
CA CYS A 387 -1.24 -9.81 -11.31
C CYS A 387 -2.25 -10.96 -11.20
N SER A 388 -3.51 -10.73 -11.59
CA SER A 388 -4.57 -11.75 -11.64
C SER A 388 -4.78 -12.52 -10.32
N PRO A 389 -4.92 -11.85 -9.15
CA PRO A 389 -5.07 -12.51 -7.86
C PRO A 389 -6.42 -13.23 -7.72
N HIS A 390 -6.50 -14.20 -6.81
CA HIS A 390 -7.75 -14.91 -6.51
C HIS A 390 -8.61 -14.15 -5.48
N ASN A 391 -7.97 -13.61 -4.46
CA ASN A 391 -8.61 -12.85 -3.38
C ASN A 391 -8.02 -11.45 -3.30
N LEU A 392 -8.88 -10.43 -3.20
CA LEU A 392 -8.51 -9.03 -3.02
C LEU A 392 -8.99 -8.55 -1.64
N ILE A 393 -8.11 -7.96 -0.84
CA ILE A 393 -8.45 -7.34 0.44
C ILE A 393 -8.10 -5.85 0.38
N VAL A 394 -9.09 -4.99 0.60
CA VAL A 394 -8.97 -3.52 0.49
C VAL A 394 -9.80 -2.80 1.56
N PRO A 395 -9.36 -1.65 2.10
CA PRO A 395 -10.22 -0.72 2.84
C PRO A 395 -11.54 -0.45 2.12
N HIS A 396 -12.65 -0.43 2.88
CA HIS A 396 -13.98 -0.24 2.33
C HIS A 396 -14.12 1.05 1.49
N GLU A 397 -13.43 2.12 1.88
CA GLU A 397 -13.35 3.39 1.16
C GLU A 397 -12.91 3.25 -0.31
N TYR A 398 -11.94 2.38 -0.62
CA TYR A 398 -11.49 2.15 -2.00
C TYR A 398 -12.43 1.23 -2.79
N SER A 399 -13.21 0.39 -2.08
CA SER A 399 -14.20 -0.49 -2.69
C SER A 399 -15.49 0.23 -3.12
N ALA A 400 -15.78 1.40 -2.55
CA ALA A 400 -16.99 2.17 -2.83
C ALA A 400 -16.93 2.95 -4.17
N ALA A 401 -18.08 3.48 -4.59
CA ALA A 401 -18.14 4.56 -5.58
C ALA A 401 -18.05 5.93 -4.88
N PRO A 402 -17.41 6.96 -5.48
CA PRO A 402 -17.36 8.30 -4.90
C PRO A 402 -18.76 8.88 -4.63
N PRO A 403 -19.00 9.53 -3.48
CA PRO A 403 -20.31 10.12 -3.18
C PRO A 403 -20.57 11.35 -4.06
N ALA A 404 -21.76 11.41 -4.66
CA ALA A 404 -22.11 12.44 -5.66
C ALA A 404 -21.93 13.90 -5.18
N SER A 405 -21.99 14.15 -3.87
CA SER A 405 -21.74 15.47 -3.28
C SER A 405 -20.30 15.97 -3.48
N THR A 406 -19.32 15.09 -3.70
CA THR A 406 -17.94 15.49 -4.04
C THR A 406 -17.78 15.92 -5.51
N MET A 407 -18.84 15.84 -6.32
CA MET A 407 -18.81 16.24 -7.73
C MET A 407 -19.23 17.70 -7.98
N GLU A 408 -19.76 18.42 -6.97
CA GLU A 408 -20.24 19.80 -7.13
C GLU A 408 -19.19 20.88 -6.81
N GLU A 409 -18.17 20.60 -5.99
CA GLU A 409 -17.08 21.54 -5.67
C GLU A 409 -15.80 21.27 -6.49
N ALA A 410 -15.71 20.13 -7.18
CA ALA A 410 -14.58 19.74 -8.03
C ALA A 410 -14.73 20.30 -9.45
N ASP A 411 -14.61 21.62 -9.58
CA ASP A 411 -14.57 22.35 -10.86
C ASP A 411 -13.47 21.74 -11.75
N MET A 412 -13.85 21.23 -12.93
CA MET A 412 -12.99 20.46 -13.85
C MET A 412 -12.51 19.06 -13.40
N SER A 413 -13.28 18.32 -12.58
CA SER A 413 -13.07 16.86 -12.46
C SER A 413 -13.20 16.17 -13.83
N SER A 414 -12.22 15.33 -14.20
CA SER A 414 -12.17 14.78 -15.57
C SER A 414 -13.17 13.64 -15.78
N HIS A 415 -13.47 13.35 -17.05
CA HIS A 415 -14.31 12.22 -17.48
C HIS A 415 -13.82 10.86 -16.94
N PHE A 416 -12.53 10.75 -16.60
CA PHE A 416 -11.91 9.50 -16.14
C PHE A 416 -12.05 9.26 -14.63
N SER A 417 -12.69 10.15 -13.89
CA SER A 417 -13.14 9.89 -12.50
C SER A 417 -14.07 8.66 -12.35
N ARG A 418 -14.55 8.11 -13.47
CA ARG A 418 -15.53 7.01 -13.58
C ARG A 418 -14.92 5.60 -13.68
N VAL A 419 -13.62 5.39 -13.46
CA VAL A 419 -13.05 4.03 -13.48
C VAL A 419 -13.78 3.12 -12.48
N LEU A 420 -14.03 1.87 -12.88
CA LEU A 420 -14.72 0.85 -12.08
C LEU A 420 -14.10 0.71 -10.67
N PRO A 421 -14.92 0.48 -9.62
CA PRO A 421 -14.42 0.10 -8.31
C PRO A 421 -13.52 -1.14 -8.37
N LEU A 422 -12.53 -1.20 -7.47
CA LEU A 422 -11.51 -2.27 -7.43
C LEU A 422 -12.11 -3.69 -7.38
N HIS A 423 -13.34 -3.81 -6.87
CA HIS A 423 -14.06 -5.07 -6.67
C HIS A 423 -14.88 -5.54 -7.89
N GLU A 424 -15.10 -4.69 -8.89
CA GLU A 424 -15.89 -5.00 -10.10
C GLU A 424 -15.01 -5.54 -11.26
N LEU A 425 -13.68 -5.63 -11.05
CA LEU A 425 -12.74 -6.12 -12.06
C LEU A 425 -12.86 -7.63 -12.29
N THR A 426 -13.49 -8.01 -13.40
CA THR A 426 -13.46 -9.39 -13.90
C THR A 426 -12.11 -9.69 -14.54
N VAL A 427 -11.24 -10.41 -13.83
CA VAL A 427 -9.94 -10.88 -14.35
C VAL A 427 -10.16 -11.93 -15.46
N ALA A 428 -9.51 -11.78 -16.61
CA ALA A 428 -9.74 -12.60 -17.82
C ALA A 428 -9.30 -14.09 -17.74
N LYS A 429 -9.05 -14.64 -16.55
CA LYS A 429 -8.70 -16.07 -16.37
C LYS A 429 -9.95 -16.92 -16.20
N SER A 430 -10.20 -17.81 -17.16
CA SER A 430 -11.45 -18.57 -17.35
C SER A 430 -11.76 -19.68 -16.32
N LYS A 431 -11.34 -19.53 -15.05
CA LYS A 431 -11.56 -20.52 -13.98
C LYS A 431 -11.79 -19.97 -12.56
N THR A 432 -11.54 -18.69 -12.30
CA THR A 432 -11.62 -18.11 -10.95
C THR A 432 -12.11 -16.66 -11.00
N GLU A 433 -13.27 -16.41 -10.40
CA GLU A 433 -13.80 -15.06 -10.15
C GLU A 433 -12.96 -14.35 -9.06
N LEU A 434 -12.83 -13.02 -9.16
CA LEU A 434 -12.06 -12.22 -8.19
C LEU A 434 -12.87 -12.00 -6.91
N LEU A 435 -12.52 -12.70 -5.83
CA LEU A 435 -13.22 -12.56 -4.55
C LEU A 435 -12.69 -11.34 -3.78
N THR A 436 -13.51 -10.30 -3.63
CA THR A 436 -13.12 -9.08 -2.91
C THR A 436 -13.71 -9.00 -1.51
N PHE A 437 -12.87 -8.72 -0.52
CA PHE A 437 -13.21 -8.62 0.89
C PHE A 437 -12.93 -7.20 1.40
N PRO A 438 -13.95 -6.37 1.65
CA PRO A 438 -13.75 -5.03 2.21
C PRO A 438 -13.32 -5.13 3.68
N MET A 439 -12.27 -4.39 4.04
CA MET A 439 -11.84 -4.25 5.44
C MET A 439 -12.73 -3.25 6.17
N GLU A 440 -13.33 -3.70 7.27
CA GLU A 440 -13.98 -2.86 8.28
C GLU A 440 -13.17 -2.90 9.59
N PRO A 441 -13.14 -1.82 10.38
CA PRO A 441 -12.46 -1.80 11.68
C PRO A 441 -12.91 -2.95 12.59
N PHE A 442 -11.93 -3.70 13.11
CA PHE A 442 -12.10 -4.81 14.06
C PHE A 442 -12.97 -5.99 13.58
N ARG A 443 -13.28 -6.08 12.28
CA ARG A 443 -13.92 -7.28 11.70
C ARG A 443 -12.86 -8.23 11.10
N PRO A 444 -12.80 -9.51 11.53
CA PRO A 444 -11.90 -10.48 10.93
C PRO A 444 -12.40 -10.88 9.54
N ILE A 445 -11.52 -10.80 8.54
CA ILE A 445 -11.77 -11.38 7.21
C ILE A 445 -11.37 -12.86 7.25
N VAL A 446 -12.31 -13.73 6.89
CA VAL A 446 -12.11 -15.18 6.84
C VAL A 446 -12.25 -15.65 5.40
N ILE A 447 -11.13 -16.07 4.81
CA ILE A 447 -11.09 -16.69 3.48
C ILE A 447 -11.11 -18.20 3.70
N GLU A 448 -12.22 -18.86 3.35
CA GLU A 448 -12.31 -20.31 3.36
C GLU A 448 -11.47 -20.90 2.22
N LYS A 449 -10.76 -22.01 2.49
CA LYS A 449 -9.85 -22.64 1.54
C LYS A 449 -9.97 -24.16 1.57
N ALA A 450 -9.61 -24.78 0.44
CA ALA A 450 -9.54 -26.22 0.30
C ALA A 450 -8.46 -26.87 1.19
N SER A 451 -8.40 -28.20 1.17
CA SER A 451 -7.55 -29.05 2.03
C SER A 451 -6.09 -28.61 2.07
N LYS A 452 -5.59 -28.25 3.27
CA LYS A 452 -4.21 -27.81 3.49
C LYS A 452 -3.29 -28.96 3.89
N TYR A 453 -2.08 -28.97 3.36
CA TYR A 453 -0.96 -29.79 3.81
C TYR A 453 -0.33 -29.16 5.06
N LEU A 454 -0.07 -29.97 6.09
CA LEU A 454 0.50 -29.51 7.36
C LEU A 454 1.56 -30.51 7.84
N ASP A 455 2.78 -30.04 8.03
CA ASP A 455 3.85 -30.81 8.67
C ASP A 455 3.60 -30.92 10.18
N GLY A 456 2.85 -31.95 10.56
CA GLY A 456 2.47 -32.24 11.94
C GLY A 456 3.14 -33.50 12.49
N ARG A 457 3.27 -33.54 13.82
CA ARG A 457 3.66 -34.76 14.55
C ARG A 457 2.41 -35.58 14.87
N LEU A 458 2.46 -36.88 14.58
CA LEU A 458 1.44 -37.82 15.00
C LEU A 458 1.69 -38.23 16.47
N ASP A 459 0.67 -38.24 17.32
CA ASP A 459 0.86 -38.79 18.68
C ASP A 459 1.21 -40.28 18.61
N SER A 460 2.10 -40.68 19.52
CA SER A 460 2.56 -42.06 19.74
C SER A 460 1.44 -43.10 19.81
N LYS A 461 0.28 -42.79 20.44
CA LYS A 461 -0.84 -43.72 20.57
C LYS A 461 -1.64 -43.85 19.29
N LEU A 462 -1.71 -42.76 18.52
CA LEU A 462 -2.39 -42.72 17.23
C LEU A 462 -1.53 -43.42 16.17
N ALA A 463 -0.22 -43.16 16.15
CA ALA A 463 0.78 -43.84 15.32
C ALA A 463 0.78 -45.37 15.54
N ALA A 464 0.62 -45.84 16.79
CA ALA A 464 0.54 -47.26 17.11
C ALA A 464 -0.75 -47.96 16.63
N GLN A 465 -1.79 -47.20 16.24
CA GLN A 465 -3.06 -47.71 15.71
C GLN A 465 -3.17 -47.59 14.19
N VAL A 466 -2.22 -46.91 13.54
CA VAL A 466 -2.24 -46.63 12.12
C VAL A 466 -1.86 -47.85 11.29
N THR A 467 -2.72 -48.20 10.33
CA THR A 467 -2.38 -49.13 9.25
C THR A 467 -1.79 -48.34 8.09
N ILE A 468 -0.50 -48.58 7.80
CA ILE A 468 0.19 -47.95 6.67
C ILE A 468 -0.18 -48.69 5.38
N THR A 469 -0.51 -47.93 4.33
CA THR A 469 -0.70 -48.42 2.96
C THR A 469 0.31 -47.76 2.02
N GLU A 470 0.69 -48.44 0.95
CA GLU A 470 1.58 -47.85 -0.06
C GLU A 470 0.75 -47.16 -1.14
N VAL A 471 1.06 -45.89 -1.42
CA VAL A 471 0.44 -45.09 -2.48
C VAL A 471 1.55 -44.43 -3.28
N ASN A 472 1.65 -44.76 -4.57
CA ASN A 472 2.64 -44.22 -5.51
C ASN A 472 4.10 -44.27 -5.00
N GLY A 473 4.51 -45.39 -4.38
CA GLY A 473 5.86 -45.57 -3.84
C GLY A 473 6.13 -44.81 -2.53
N LYS A 474 5.10 -44.22 -1.91
CA LYS A 474 5.18 -43.57 -0.59
C LYS A 474 4.31 -44.31 0.43
N ALA A 475 4.81 -44.46 1.65
CA ALA A 475 3.99 -44.90 2.78
C ALA A 475 2.99 -43.79 3.15
N ALA A 476 1.72 -44.13 3.14
CA ALA A 476 0.60 -43.26 3.47
C ALA A 476 -0.29 -43.92 4.55
N ALA A 477 -1.13 -43.11 5.20
CA ALA A 477 -2.08 -43.58 6.20
C ALA A 477 -3.28 -42.62 6.29
N CYS A 478 -4.47 -43.17 6.47
CA CYS A 478 -5.64 -42.39 6.87
C CYS A 478 -5.69 -42.36 8.40
N VAL A 479 -5.76 -41.18 9.01
CA VAL A 479 -5.75 -41.02 10.47
C VAL A 479 -6.69 -39.90 10.90
N ASN A 480 -7.58 -40.20 11.85
CA ASN A 480 -8.54 -39.25 12.42
C ASN A 480 -8.16 -38.92 13.86
N GLY A 481 -8.15 -37.63 14.22
CA GLY A 481 -7.78 -37.15 15.55
C GLY A 481 -8.12 -35.67 15.73
N VAL A 482 -7.75 -35.12 16.88
CA VAL A 482 -7.86 -33.68 17.18
C VAL A 482 -6.50 -33.04 16.93
N LEU A 483 -6.43 -32.04 16.06
CA LEU A 483 -5.20 -31.32 15.77
C LEU A 483 -4.94 -30.25 16.85
N ASN A 484 -4.11 -30.59 17.83
CA ASN A 484 -3.68 -29.65 18.86
C ASN A 484 -2.53 -28.78 18.33
N VAL A 485 -2.84 -27.51 18.05
CA VAL A 485 -1.86 -26.50 17.66
C VAL A 485 -1.15 -25.97 18.91
N LYS A 486 0.16 -26.20 19.00
CA LYS A 486 1.04 -25.71 20.08
C LYS A 486 2.08 -24.78 19.45
N ARG A 487 2.66 -23.84 20.23
CA ARG A 487 3.66 -22.90 19.68
C ARG A 487 4.80 -23.68 19.01
N LYS A 488 4.99 -23.43 17.70
CA LYS A 488 5.94 -24.10 16.79
C LYS A 488 5.74 -25.62 16.56
N ALA A 489 4.57 -26.20 16.86
CA ALA A 489 4.27 -27.60 16.56
C ALA A 489 2.77 -27.90 16.38
N TYR A 490 2.41 -28.48 15.24
CA TYR A 490 1.13 -29.16 15.06
C TYR A 490 1.23 -30.60 15.61
N VAL A 491 0.31 -31.03 16.46
CA VAL A 491 0.27 -32.41 16.99
C VAL A 491 -1.12 -33.00 16.80
N LEU A 492 -1.22 -34.11 16.06
CA LEU A 492 -2.48 -34.84 15.88
C LEU A 492 -2.64 -35.86 17.01
N GLU A 493 -3.54 -35.57 17.94
CA GLU A 493 -3.78 -36.33 19.17
C GLU A 493 -5.10 -37.13 19.08
N PRO A 494 -5.29 -38.24 19.83
CA PRO A 494 -6.51 -39.04 19.78
C PRO A 494 -7.75 -38.24 20.23
N SER A 495 -8.89 -38.46 19.56
CA SER A 495 -10.16 -37.82 19.96
C SER A 495 -10.66 -38.33 21.31
N ALA A 496 -10.97 -37.41 22.23
CA ALA A 496 -11.27 -37.71 23.63
C ALA A 496 -12.76 -38.04 23.87
N SER A 497 -13.27 -39.14 23.31
CA SER A 497 -14.69 -39.53 23.43
C SER A 497 -14.94 -41.02 23.64
N ALA A 498 -14.22 -41.65 24.59
CA ALA A 498 -14.51 -43.00 25.06
C ALA A 498 -14.23 -43.18 26.58
N ILE A 499 -14.86 -42.35 27.43
CA ILE A 499 -14.85 -42.59 28.87
C ILE A 499 -15.67 -43.85 29.16
N SER A 500 -15.06 -44.83 29.82
CA SER A 500 -15.66 -46.12 30.14
C SER A 500 -16.87 -45.99 31.07
N LEU A 501 -18.02 -46.50 30.64
CA LEU A 501 -19.16 -46.80 31.52
C LEU A 501 -18.75 -47.88 32.54
N PRO A 502 -18.94 -47.66 33.86
CA PRO A 502 -18.71 -48.69 34.86
C PRO A 502 -19.71 -49.85 34.72
N THR A 503 -19.23 -51.08 34.81
CA THR A 503 -20.07 -52.29 34.84
C THR A 503 -20.84 -52.43 36.15
N GLY A 504 -22.16 -52.63 36.06
CA GLY A 504 -23.02 -52.99 37.19
C GLY A 504 -24.37 -53.56 36.73
N LEU A 505 -24.79 -54.67 37.36
CA LEU A 505 -26.17 -55.18 37.30
C LEU A 505 -26.95 -54.59 38.52
N SER A 506 -28.28 -54.66 38.67
CA SER A 506 -29.28 -55.56 38.06
C SER A 506 -30.72 -54.97 38.07
N ASP A 507 -31.65 -55.75 37.53
CA ASP A 507 -33.09 -55.82 37.83
C ASP A 507 -34.11 -54.79 37.25
N GLU A 508 -35.15 -55.38 36.64
CA GLU A 508 -36.44 -54.78 36.25
C GLU A 508 -37.53 -55.48 37.10
N PRO A 509 -38.66 -54.83 37.48
CA PRO A 509 -39.87 -55.04 36.67
C PRO A 509 -40.92 -53.89 36.63
N LYS A 510 -41.40 -53.60 35.40
CA LYS A 510 -42.79 -53.43 34.89
C LYS A 510 -44.02 -53.39 35.87
N PRO A 511 -45.22 -52.93 35.43
CA PRO A 511 -45.57 -51.71 34.66
C PRO A 511 -46.97 -51.08 35.02
N LYS A 512 -47.34 -49.93 34.42
CA LYS A 512 -48.73 -49.44 34.08
C LYS A 512 -48.60 -48.07 33.37
N VAL A 513 -49.17 -47.74 32.20
CA VAL A 513 -50.56 -47.81 31.67
C VAL A 513 -51.49 -46.83 32.41
N SER A 514 -52.20 -45.87 31.78
CA SER A 514 -52.52 -45.51 30.36
C SER A 514 -52.62 -43.96 30.23
N GLU A 515 -52.75 -43.25 29.09
CA GLU A 515 -52.79 -43.45 27.61
C GLU A 515 -52.39 -42.07 26.96
N LYS A 516 -52.58 -41.61 25.70
CA LYS A 516 -53.23 -42.00 24.42
C LYS A 516 -52.50 -41.19 23.30
N ARG A 517 -52.02 -41.72 22.17
CA ARG A 517 -52.69 -41.99 20.86
C ARG A 517 -53.73 -40.92 20.43
N LYS A 518 -53.69 -40.32 19.22
CA LYS A 518 -53.09 -40.69 17.90
C LYS A 518 -52.27 -39.51 17.31
N ALA A 519 -51.49 -39.63 16.21
CA ALA A 519 -51.37 -40.68 15.19
C ALA A 519 -49.90 -40.95 14.79
N LEU A 520 -49.65 -42.05 14.06
CA LEU A 520 -48.33 -42.44 13.55
C LEU A 520 -48.46 -43.34 12.30
N SER A 521 -47.46 -43.33 11.41
CA SER A 521 -47.20 -44.32 10.33
C SER A 521 -48.24 -44.38 9.18
N THR A 522 -47.96 -44.87 7.98
CA THR A 522 -46.92 -45.80 7.46
C THR A 522 -46.39 -45.37 6.07
N ALA A 523 -45.35 -45.94 5.46
CA ALA A 523 -44.09 -46.61 5.90
C ALA A 523 -43.30 -47.03 4.62
N SER A 524 -41.99 -47.33 4.75
CA SER A 524 -41.13 -48.11 3.80
C SER A 524 -41.05 -47.64 2.33
N SER A 525 -39.86 -47.52 1.73
CA SER A 525 -39.03 -48.70 1.41
C SER A 525 -37.63 -48.29 0.90
N ASP A 526 -36.69 -49.24 0.93
CA ASP A 526 -35.35 -49.05 0.40
C ASP A 526 -35.33 -48.78 -1.12
N SER A 527 -34.58 -47.76 -1.53
CA SER A 527 -34.05 -47.65 -2.89
C SER A 527 -32.73 -46.87 -2.85
N ALA A 528 -31.80 -47.20 -3.74
CA ALA A 528 -30.44 -46.68 -3.68
C ALA A 528 -30.42 -45.16 -3.87
N CYS A 529 -29.62 -44.46 -3.04
CA CYS A 529 -29.23 -43.09 -3.33
C CYS A 529 -28.19 -43.08 -4.46
N THR A 530 -28.63 -43.39 -5.68
CA THR A 530 -27.91 -42.97 -6.88
C THR A 530 -27.90 -41.46 -6.90
N LEU A 531 -26.79 -40.88 -6.43
CA LEU A 531 -26.39 -39.53 -6.76
C LEU A 531 -26.47 -39.39 -8.28
N LYS A 532 -27.44 -38.60 -8.77
CA LYS A 532 -27.43 -38.15 -10.15
C LYS A 532 -26.25 -37.20 -10.29
N GLY A 533 -25.13 -37.71 -10.80
CA GLY A 533 -24.03 -36.86 -11.22
C GLY A 533 -24.57 -35.83 -12.21
N ILE A 534 -24.41 -34.55 -11.88
CA ILE A 534 -24.63 -33.47 -12.82
C ILE A 534 -23.36 -33.40 -13.65
N ASP A 535 -23.34 -34.11 -14.79
CA ASP A 535 -22.30 -33.99 -15.81
C ASP A 535 -22.40 -32.60 -16.45
N PHE A 536 -21.87 -31.59 -15.76
CA PHE A 536 -21.74 -30.24 -16.27
C PHE A 536 -20.57 -30.17 -17.26
N LYS A 537 -20.81 -30.68 -18.47
CA LYS A 537 -19.94 -30.45 -19.63
C LYS A 537 -20.26 -29.08 -20.22
N GLU A 538 -19.62 -28.04 -19.71
CA GLU A 538 -19.60 -26.74 -20.38
C GLU A 538 -18.56 -26.76 -21.50
N ALA A 539 -19.01 -26.50 -22.73
CA ALA A 539 -18.17 -26.50 -23.93
C ALA A 539 -17.32 -25.23 -23.99
N SER A 540 -16.29 -25.17 -23.15
CA SER A 540 -15.36 -24.04 -23.06
C SER A 540 -14.52 -23.93 -24.34
N SER A 541 -14.95 -23.04 -25.23
CA SER A 541 -14.17 -22.54 -26.35
C SER A 541 -12.96 -21.77 -25.84
N LEU A 542 -11.77 -22.31 -26.05
CA LEU A 542 -10.52 -21.57 -25.86
C LEU A 542 -10.34 -20.61 -27.03
N LEU A 543 -10.23 -19.32 -26.73
CA LEU A 543 -9.91 -18.28 -27.71
C LEU A 543 -8.39 -18.15 -27.78
N LEU A 544 -7.82 -18.27 -28.97
CA LEU A 544 -6.38 -18.22 -29.17
C LEU A 544 -6.04 -17.39 -30.42
N GLY A 545 -5.17 -16.40 -30.24
CA GLY A 545 -4.79 -15.44 -31.26
C GLY A 545 -4.18 -14.19 -30.61
N GLN A 546 -3.82 -13.22 -31.43
CA GLN A 546 -3.30 -11.92 -31.02
C GLN A 546 -4.18 -10.84 -31.64
N VAL A 547 -4.53 -9.82 -30.87
CA VAL A 547 -5.31 -8.67 -31.36
C VAL A 547 -4.40 -7.72 -32.11
N ASP A 548 -4.85 -7.26 -33.27
CA ASP A 548 -4.19 -6.30 -34.14
C ASP A 548 -4.86 -4.93 -34.00
N GLU A 549 -4.08 -3.92 -33.61
CA GLU A 549 -4.56 -2.56 -33.33
C GLU A 549 -5.02 -1.79 -34.58
N ASP A 550 -4.47 -2.07 -35.76
CA ASP A 550 -4.86 -1.45 -37.02
C ASP A 550 -6.18 -2.05 -37.54
N GLU A 551 -6.33 -3.38 -37.43
CA GLU A 551 -7.57 -4.08 -37.75
C GLU A 551 -8.69 -3.70 -36.76
N LEU A 552 -8.42 -3.62 -35.46
CA LEU A 552 -9.38 -3.14 -34.47
C LEU A 552 -9.78 -1.68 -34.74
N THR A 553 -8.82 -0.82 -35.08
CA THR A 553 -9.06 0.57 -35.52
C THR A 553 -9.94 0.63 -36.77
N ARG A 554 -9.73 -0.28 -37.73
CA ARG A 554 -10.51 -0.38 -38.96
C ARG A 554 -11.94 -0.82 -38.68
N GLN A 555 -12.15 -1.78 -37.78
CA GLN A 555 -13.48 -2.25 -37.37
C GLN A 555 -14.26 -1.14 -36.64
N VAL A 556 -13.63 -0.46 -35.69
CA VAL A 556 -14.19 0.73 -35.01
C VAL A 556 -14.62 1.82 -36.00
N LYS A 557 -13.73 2.21 -36.93
CA LYS A 557 -14.03 3.23 -37.96
C LYS A 557 -15.03 2.78 -39.03
N THR A 558 -15.29 1.46 -39.15
CA THR A 558 -16.36 0.94 -40.02
C THR A 558 -17.73 1.06 -39.35
N HIS A 559 -17.79 1.00 -38.01
CA HIS A 559 -19.02 1.17 -37.23
C HIS A 559 -19.34 2.64 -36.94
N ASP A 560 -18.34 3.44 -36.58
CA ASP A 560 -18.43 4.89 -36.42
C ASP A 560 -17.38 5.59 -37.32
N PRO A 561 -17.77 6.08 -38.51
CA PRO A 561 -16.87 6.80 -39.41
C PRO A 561 -16.32 8.14 -38.88
N LEU A 562 -16.82 8.63 -37.75
CA LEU A 562 -16.31 9.81 -37.05
C LEU A 562 -15.39 9.44 -35.87
N ALA A 563 -15.22 8.14 -35.57
CA ALA A 563 -14.38 7.68 -34.47
C ALA A 563 -12.92 8.08 -34.64
N GLN A 564 -12.48 8.96 -33.73
CA GLN A 564 -11.06 9.17 -33.48
C GLN A 564 -10.55 8.03 -32.61
N VAL A 565 -9.52 7.34 -33.09
CA VAL A 565 -8.82 6.30 -32.34
C VAL A 565 -7.40 6.80 -32.13
N TYR A 566 -7.03 6.99 -30.87
CA TYR A 566 -5.70 7.40 -30.45
C TYR A 566 -4.94 6.16 -30.02
N ILE A 567 -3.79 5.90 -30.64
CA ILE A 567 -2.91 4.78 -30.31
C ILE A 567 -1.61 5.34 -29.77
N SER A 568 -1.18 4.85 -28.62
CA SER A 568 0.18 5.05 -28.09
C SER A 568 0.81 3.69 -27.78
N GLN A 569 2.14 3.67 -27.67
CA GLN A 569 2.79 2.62 -26.88
C GLN A 569 2.29 2.74 -25.44
N GLY A 570 2.12 1.62 -24.74
CA GLY A 570 1.70 1.64 -23.34
C GLY A 570 2.84 2.04 -22.41
N GLN A 571 2.51 2.21 -21.13
CA GLN A 571 3.49 2.40 -20.06
C GLN A 571 3.75 1.06 -19.35
N GLY A 572 5.01 0.77 -19.02
CA GLY A 572 5.44 -0.56 -18.58
C GLY A 572 5.29 -1.62 -19.68
N ASP A 573 4.97 -2.86 -19.30
CA ASP A 573 4.87 -4.03 -20.18
C ASP A 573 3.72 -3.99 -21.22
N ALA A 574 2.94 -2.91 -21.30
CA ALA A 574 1.82 -2.80 -22.24
C ALA A 574 2.31 -2.37 -23.63
N ASP A 575 2.27 -3.28 -24.61
CA ASP A 575 2.70 -3.00 -25.98
C ASP A 575 1.92 -1.85 -26.64
N VAL A 576 0.59 -1.83 -26.47
CA VAL A 576 -0.30 -0.88 -27.13
C VAL A 576 -1.42 -0.43 -26.19
N PHE A 577 -1.62 0.88 -26.14
CA PHE A 577 -2.77 1.51 -25.50
C PHE A 577 -3.60 2.25 -26.55
N MET A 578 -4.90 1.93 -26.63
CA MET A 578 -5.84 2.53 -27.57
C MET A 578 -6.94 3.27 -26.80
N SER A 579 -7.22 4.52 -27.17
CA SER A 579 -8.37 5.29 -26.66
C SER A 579 -9.32 5.68 -27.78
N ILE A 580 -10.62 5.48 -27.55
CA ILE A 580 -11.70 5.69 -28.53
C ILE A 580 -12.76 6.61 -27.89
N PRO A 581 -12.57 7.95 -27.92
CA PRO A 581 -13.44 8.87 -27.19
C PRO A 581 -14.91 8.90 -27.65
N SER A 582 -15.23 8.55 -28.90
CA SER A 582 -16.62 8.52 -29.38
C SER A 582 -17.43 7.34 -28.84
N LEU A 583 -16.76 6.23 -28.52
CA LEU A 583 -17.37 5.06 -27.88
C LEU A 583 -17.28 5.10 -26.35
N ASP A 584 -16.48 6.02 -25.80
CA ASP A 584 -16.11 6.13 -24.38
C ASP A 584 -15.44 4.83 -23.88
N ALA A 585 -14.37 4.45 -24.59
CA ALA A 585 -13.67 3.20 -24.35
C ALA A 585 -12.16 3.30 -24.50
N ARG A 586 -11.47 2.37 -23.84
CA ARG A 586 -10.04 2.11 -23.96
C ARG A 586 -9.81 0.62 -24.19
N VAL A 587 -8.75 0.29 -24.92
CA VAL A 587 -8.29 -1.09 -25.12
C VAL A 587 -6.78 -1.14 -24.89
N THR A 588 -6.35 -1.99 -23.96
CA THR A 588 -4.93 -2.21 -23.65
C THR A 588 -4.52 -3.61 -24.08
N LEU A 589 -3.45 -3.71 -24.86
CA LEU A 589 -2.93 -4.96 -25.40
C LEU A 589 -1.55 -5.26 -24.81
N TRP A 590 -1.40 -6.44 -24.22
CA TRP A 590 -0.11 -7.02 -23.85
C TRP A 590 0.15 -8.20 -24.80
N LYS A 591 0.79 -7.93 -25.93
CA LYS A 591 1.09 -8.87 -27.01
C LYS A 591 2.00 -10.00 -26.52
N GLU A 592 3.01 -9.69 -25.70
CA GLU A 592 3.92 -10.71 -25.16
C GLU A 592 3.23 -11.72 -24.22
N THR A 593 2.24 -11.26 -23.43
CA THR A 593 1.52 -12.13 -22.46
C THR A 593 0.17 -12.65 -22.97
N GLY A 594 -0.25 -12.27 -24.18
CA GLY A 594 -1.53 -12.65 -24.77
C GLY A 594 -2.76 -12.10 -24.02
N LYS A 595 -2.62 -10.95 -23.32
CA LYS A 595 -3.73 -10.32 -22.58
C LYS A 595 -4.32 -9.13 -23.35
N THR A 596 -5.64 -8.95 -23.22
CA THR A 596 -6.38 -7.79 -23.71
C THR A 596 -7.35 -7.33 -22.62
N LEU A 597 -7.33 -6.02 -22.31
CA LEU A 597 -8.30 -5.37 -21.42
C LEU A 597 -9.14 -4.38 -22.23
N VAL A 598 -10.46 -4.35 -21.97
CA VAL A 598 -11.39 -3.36 -22.53
C VAL A 598 -12.02 -2.60 -21.36
N GLU A 599 -11.83 -1.29 -21.31
CA GLU A 599 -12.39 -0.41 -20.28
C GLU A 599 -13.46 0.47 -20.93
N THR A 600 -14.70 0.45 -20.45
CA THR A 600 -15.80 1.31 -20.93
C THR A 600 -16.98 1.30 -19.95
N ASP A 601 -17.75 2.38 -19.88
CA ASP A 601 -18.95 2.49 -19.02
C ASP A 601 -20.22 1.92 -19.69
N LYS A 602 -20.22 1.76 -21.02
CA LYS A 602 -21.38 1.34 -21.81
C LYS A 602 -21.32 -0.16 -22.11
N GLU A 603 -22.33 -0.90 -21.65
CA GLU A 603 -22.44 -2.33 -21.95
C GLU A 603 -22.55 -2.62 -23.46
N ASP A 604 -23.25 -1.76 -24.22
CA ASP A 604 -23.30 -1.86 -25.69
C ASP A 604 -21.91 -1.71 -26.32
N THR A 605 -21.10 -0.74 -25.86
CA THR A 605 -19.71 -0.55 -26.31
C THR A 605 -18.84 -1.74 -25.91
N ARG A 606 -19.01 -2.27 -24.68
CA ARG A 606 -18.32 -3.46 -24.19
C ARG A 606 -18.61 -4.66 -25.10
N ALA A 607 -19.88 -4.90 -25.43
CA ALA A 607 -20.30 -5.98 -26.32
C ALA A 607 -19.75 -5.78 -27.75
N LEU A 608 -19.78 -4.55 -28.27
CA LEU A 608 -19.27 -4.20 -29.60
C LEU A 608 -17.75 -4.45 -29.73
N LEU A 609 -16.96 -3.88 -28.82
CA LEU A 609 -15.50 -4.05 -28.83
C LEU A 609 -15.09 -5.49 -28.53
N THR A 610 -15.82 -6.19 -27.64
CA THR A 610 -15.61 -7.62 -27.42
C THR A 610 -15.90 -8.42 -28.69
N ALA A 611 -16.97 -8.13 -29.42
CA ALA A 611 -17.27 -8.80 -30.69
C ALA A 611 -16.19 -8.55 -31.77
N PHE A 612 -15.65 -7.33 -31.85
CA PHE A 612 -14.52 -6.98 -32.73
C PHE A 612 -13.25 -7.74 -32.37
N ILE A 613 -12.89 -7.80 -31.09
CA ILE A 613 -11.74 -8.57 -30.59
C ILE A 613 -11.94 -10.06 -30.85
N LEU A 614 -13.10 -10.63 -30.52
CA LEU A 614 -13.45 -12.04 -30.75
C LEU A 614 -13.40 -12.41 -32.24
N ALA A 615 -13.75 -11.50 -33.15
CA ALA A 615 -13.66 -11.73 -34.59
C ALA A 615 -12.22 -11.88 -35.12
N GLN A 616 -11.21 -11.51 -34.33
CA GLN A 616 -9.79 -11.69 -34.64
C GLN A 616 -9.19 -12.98 -34.03
N LEU A 617 -9.90 -13.64 -33.10
CA LEU A 617 -9.39 -14.79 -32.35
C LEU A 617 -9.91 -16.12 -32.91
N VAL A 618 -9.06 -17.16 -32.89
CA VAL A 618 -9.46 -18.51 -33.32
C VAL A 618 -10.14 -19.22 -32.16
N VAL A 619 -11.36 -19.70 -32.41
CA VAL A 619 -12.12 -20.54 -31.48
C VAL A 619 -11.64 -21.98 -31.56
N ILE A 620 -11.00 -22.46 -30.49
CA ILE A 620 -10.63 -23.86 -30.28
C ILE A 620 -11.68 -24.52 -29.39
N HIS A 621 -12.54 -25.35 -29.99
CA HIS A 621 -13.47 -26.21 -29.25
C HIS A 621 -12.74 -27.42 -28.68
N GLN A 622 -12.78 -27.61 -27.35
CA GLN A 622 -12.52 -28.91 -26.73
C GLN A 622 -13.78 -29.81 -26.83
N GLY A 623 -13.62 -31.14 -26.91
CA GLY A 623 -14.72 -32.13 -27.03
C GLY A 623 -14.73 -33.18 -25.92
#